data_AF-A0A2J4ZTJ3-F1
#
_entry.id   AF-A0A2J4ZTJ3-F1
#
_cell.length_a   1.000
_cell.length_b   1.000
_cell.length_c   1.000
_cell.angle_alpha   90.00
_cell.angle_beta   90.00
_cell.angle_gamma   90.00
#
_symmetry.space_group_name_H-M   'P 1'
#
loop_
_entity.id
_entity.type
_entity.pdbx_description
1 polymer ?
#
loop_
_entity_poly.entity_id
_entity_poly.type
_entity_poly.pdbx_seq_one_letter_code
_entity_poly.pdbx_strand_id
1 'polypeptide(L)'
;LVSSTLLFYIGMAFAYFVVFPLAFGFLTHAAPEGVQVSTDIRSYLDFVMALFIAFGVSFEVPVAIVLLCWMGVTTPDDLRKKRPYVLVGAFVVGMLLTPPDVFSQTLLAIPMYCLFEVGVFFARFYTGKRLTRDEDAAAEEAQGKEE
;
A
#
# COMPACT_ATOMS: atom_id res chain seq x y z
N LEU A 1 12.57 8.31 9.25
CA LEU A 1 13.65 8.64 8.29
C LEU A 1 14.44 7.41 7.87
N VAL A 2 15.29 6.80 8.71
CA VAL A 2 16.02 5.58 8.28
C VAL A 2 15.07 4.45 7.87
N SER A 3 14.02 4.19 8.68
CA SER A 3 13.02 3.16 8.37
C SER A 3 12.24 3.44 7.08
N SER A 4 11.75 4.67 6.88
CA SER A 4 11.02 5.06 5.65
C SER A 4 11.91 4.97 4.42
N THR A 5 13.13 5.50 4.47
CA THR A 5 14.09 5.40 3.36
C THR A 5 14.40 3.94 2.99
N LEU A 6 14.60 3.08 3.99
CA LEU A 6 14.86 1.65 3.75
C LEU A 6 13.63 0.96 3.13
N LEU A 7 12.42 1.29 3.62
CA LEU A 7 11.17 0.75 3.09
C LEU A 7 10.88 1.22 1.66
N PHE A 8 11.23 2.46 1.32
CA PHE A 8 11.17 2.98 -0.06
C PHE A 8 12.08 2.19 -1.00
N TYR A 9 13.33 1.91 -0.61
CA TYR A 9 14.23 1.07 -1.41
C TYR A 9 13.74 -0.38 -1.54
N ILE A 10 13.14 -0.94 -0.48
CA ILE A 10 12.47 -2.25 -0.56
C ILE A 10 11.30 -2.18 -1.56
N GLY A 11 10.53 -1.09 -1.55
CA GLY A 11 9.44 -0.88 -2.51
C GLY A 11 9.92 -0.81 -3.95
N MET A 12 11.01 -0.08 -4.21
CA MET A 12 11.69 -0.07 -5.51
C MET A 12 12.13 -1.48 -5.93
N ALA A 13 12.77 -2.22 -5.03
CA ALA A 13 13.22 -3.59 -5.30
C ALA A 13 12.03 -4.52 -5.58
N PHE A 14 10.95 -4.43 -4.81
CA PHE A 14 9.73 -5.21 -5.02
C PHE A 14 9.08 -4.90 -6.37
N ALA A 15 8.99 -3.62 -6.74
CA ALA A 15 8.49 -3.21 -8.04
C ALA A 15 9.30 -3.84 -9.19
N TYR A 16 10.64 -3.83 -9.09
CA TYR A 16 11.52 -4.37 -10.12
C TYR A 16 11.54 -5.91 -10.19
N PHE A 17 11.66 -6.59 -9.04
CA PHE A 17 11.87 -8.04 -9.02
C PHE A 17 10.59 -8.87 -9.00
N VAL A 18 9.46 -8.28 -8.57
CA VAL A 18 8.19 -9.02 -8.44
C VAL A 18 7.17 -8.47 -9.42
N VAL A 19 6.86 -7.17 -9.31
CA VAL A 19 5.73 -6.60 -10.04
C VAL A 19 6.00 -6.49 -11.54
N PHE A 20 7.19 -6.00 -11.89
CA PHE A 20 7.61 -5.84 -13.28
C PHE A 20 7.59 -7.17 -14.08
N PRO A 21 8.24 -8.26 -13.63
CA PRO A 21 8.19 -9.54 -14.37
C PRO A 21 6.79 -10.14 -14.40
N LEU A 22 5.96 -9.91 -13.37
CA LEU A 22 4.56 -10.33 -13.36
C LEU A 22 3.75 -9.60 -14.44
N ALA A 23 3.90 -8.27 -14.55
CA ALA A 23 3.21 -7.46 -15.56
C ALA A 23 3.65 -7.81 -16.99
N PHE A 24 4.96 -7.91 -17.24
CA PHE A 24 5.49 -8.28 -18.57
C PHE A 24 5.25 -9.75 -18.93
N GLY A 25 5.27 -10.65 -17.94
CA GLY A 25 4.91 -12.04 -18.11
C GLY A 25 3.47 -12.19 -18.63
N PHE A 26 2.54 -11.40 -18.09
CA PHE A 26 1.16 -11.37 -18.59
C PHE A 26 1.06 -10.78 -20.00
N LEU A 27 1.72 -9.63 -20.25
CA LEU A 27 1.69 -8.97 -21.56
C LEU A 27 2.22 -9.86 -22.70
N THR A 28 3.25 -10.66 -22.41
CA THR A 28 3.84 -11.60 -23.38
C THR A 28 3.00 -12.86 -23.59
N HIS A 29 2.33 -13.38 -22.55
CA HIS A 29 1.44 -14.54 -22.66
C HIS A 29 0.08 -14.22 -23.30
N ALA A 30 -0.35 -12.96 -23.27
CA ALA A 30 -1.58 -12.52 -23.93
C ALA A 30 -1.43 -12.39 -25.46
N ALA A 31 -0.22 -12.47 -25.99
CA ALA A 31 0.04 -12.36 -27.42
C ALA A 31 -0.17 -13.71 -28.15
N PRO A 32 -0.90 -13.75 -29.28
CA PRO A 32 -1.04 -14.96 -30.09
C PRO A 32 0.31 -15.48 -30.59
N GLU A 33 0.47 -16.80 -30.68
CA GLU A 33 1.68 -17.40 -31.22
C GLU A 33 2.00 -16.85 -32.63
N GLY A 34 3.19 -16.28 -32.79
CA GLY A 34 3.66 -15.69 -34.04
C GLY A 34 3.57 -14.16 -34.14
N VAL A 35 2.97 -13.46 -33.17
CA VAL A 35 2.98 -11.99 -33.10
C VAL A 35 4.11 -11.52 -32.18
N GLN A 36 5.12 -10.85 -32.74
CA GLN A 36 6.16 -10.17 -31.96
C GLN A 36 5.53 -9.01 -31.20
N VAL A 37 5.53 -9.09 -29.85
CA VAL A 37 5.14 -7.99 -28.98
C VAL A 37 6.25 -6.94 -29.01
N SER A 38 6.21 -6.07 -30.01
CA SER A 38 7.09 -4.90 -30.10
C SER A 38 6.48 -3.75 -29.30
N THR A 39 6.64 -3.77 -27.97
CA THR A 39 6.34 -2.58 -27.17
C THR A 39 7.30 -1.46 -27.54
N ASP A 40 6.76 -0.28 -27.87
CA ASP A 40 7.56 0.93 -28.06
C ASP A 40 8.37 1.21 -26.79
N ILE A 41 9.67 1.48 -26.96
CA ILE A 41 10.58 1.81 -25.86
C ILE A 41 10.08 3.01 -25.05
N ARG A 42 9.38 3.96 -25.69
CA ARG A 42 8.81 5.12 -25.01
C ARG A 42 7.72 4.69 -24.03
N SER A 43 6.74 3.91 -24.50
CA SER A 43 5.67 3.38 -23.65
C SER A 43 6.19 2.43 -22.57
N TYR A 44 7.23 1.66 -22.88
CA TYR A 44 7.92 0.81 -21.91
C TYR A 44 8.53 1.63 -20.77
N LEU A 45 9.30 2.67 -21.09
CA LEU A 45 9.95 3.51 -20.08
C LEU A 45 8.93 4.30 -19.25
N ASP A 46 7.87 4.80 -19.89
CA ASP A 46 6.78 5.50 -19.20
C ASP A 46 6.07 4.57 -18.20
N PHE A 47 5.77 3.33 -18.61
CA PHE A 47 5.20 2.31 -17.73
C PHE A 47 6.12 2.00 -16.53
N VAL A 48 7.40 1.76 -16.79
CA VAL A 48 8.39 1.44 -15.77
C VAL A 48 8.56 2.59 -14.77
N MET A 49 8.68 3.83 -15.25
CA MET A 49 8.78 5.00 -14.38
C MET A 49 7.54 5.17 -13.52
N ALA A 50 6.35 5.06 -14.12
CA ALA A 50 5.10 5.19 -13.39
C ALA A 50 4.95 4.08 -12.34
N LEU A 51 5.30 2.83 -12.68
CA LEU A 51 5.29 1.69 -11.78
C LEU A 51 6.20 1.93 -10.57
N PHE A 52 7.44 2.37 -10.81
CA PHE A 52 8.36 2.69 -9.73
C PHE A 52 7.80 3.80 -8.83
N ILE A 53 7.34 4.90 -9.38
CA ILE A 53 6.77 6.00 -8.59
C ILE A 53 5.60 5.51 -7.75
N ALA A 54 4.66 4.78 -8.35
CA ALA A 54 3.49 4.30 -7.65
C ALA A 54 3.83 3.31 -6.55
N PHE A 55 4.68 2.30 -6.81
CA PHE A 55 5.05 1.33 -5.79
C PHE A 55 6.00 1.89 -4.72
N GLY A 56 6.93 2.76 -5.10
CA GLY A 56 7.80 3.46 -4.16
C GLY A 56 7.00 4.26 -3.13
N VAL A 57 6.04 5.07 -3.61
CA VAL A 57 5.12 5.81 -2.73
C VAL A 57 4.17 4.87 -1.97
N SER A 58 3.68 3.80 -2.61
CA SER A 58 2.79 2.83 -1.94
C SER A 58 3.46 2.15 -0.76
N PHE A 59 4.77 1.91 -0.81
CA PHE A 59 5.54 1.34 0.29
C PHE A 59 5.71 2.29 1.49
N GLU A 60 5.42 3.58 1.35
CA GLU A 60 5.36 4.52 2.47
C GLU A 60 3.98 4.50 3.19
N VAL A 61 2.94 3.94 2.55
CA VAL A 61 1.59 3.84 3.12
C VAL A 61 1.57 3.13 4.48
N PRO A 62 2.26 1.98 4.70
CA PRO A 62 2.31 1.34 6.01
C PRO A 62 2.87 2.26 7.11
N VAL A 63 3.94 3.00 6.81
CA VAL A 63 4.57 3.94 7.74
C VAL A 63 3.64 5.10 8.03
N ALA A 64 3.02 5.67 6.99
CA ALA A 64 2.05 6.74 7.12
C ALA A 64 0.87 6.34 8.03
N ILE A 65 0.31 5.13 7.84
CA ILE A 65 -0.78 4.58 8.66
C ILE A 65 -0.36 4.48 10.13
N VAL A 66 0.81 3.90 10.41
CA VAL A 66 1.31 3.77 11.79
C VAL A 66 1.51 5.13 12.44
N LEU A 67 2.06 6.10 11.72
CA LEU A 67 2.27 7.47 12.23
C LEU A 67 0.94 8.20 12.47
N LEU A 68 -0.02 8.10 11.55
CA LEU A 68 -1.36 8.68 11.69
C LEU A 68 -2.09 8.13 12.90
N CYS A 69 -2.02 6.82 13.13
CA CYS A 69 -2.58 6.19 14.31
C CYS A 69 -1.84 6.57 15.59
N TRP A 70 -0.51 6.65 15.53
CA TRP A 70 0.30 7.05 16.68
C TRP A 70 0.04 8.50 17.10
N MET A 71 -0.19 9.41 16.14
CA MET A 71 -0.55 10.80 16.40
C MET A 71 -2.01 10.97 16.88
N GLY A 72 -2.83 9.91 16.86
CA GLY A 72 -4.25 9.98 17.23
C GLY A 72 -5.15 10.63 16.17
N VAL A 73 -4.66 10.85 14.94
CA VAL A 73 -5.43 11.44 13.83
C VAL A 73 -6.49 10.45 13.32
N THR A 74 -6.22 9.15 13.42
CA THR A 74 -7.15 8.08 13.02
C THR A 74 -6.92 6.83 13.85
N THR A 75 -7.88 5.91 13.91
CA THR A 75 -7.73 4.62 14.59
C THR A 75 -7.60 3.47 13.60
N PRO A 76 -6.97 2.34 13.98
CA PRO A 76 -6.93 1.14 13.14
C PRO A 76 -8.34 0.66 12.74
N ASP A 77 -9.34 0.83 13.61
CA ASP A 77 -10.72 0.42 13.32
C ASP A 77 -11.42 1.37 12.34
N ASP A 78 -11.11 2.67 12.35
CA ASP A 78 -11.61 3.59 11.33
C ASP A 78 -10.97 3.34 9.96
N LEU A 79 -9.68 2.99 9.93
CA LEU A 79 -9.01 2.58 8.70
C LEU A 79 -9.63 1.29 8.14
N ARG A 80 -10.03 0.34 8.99
CA ARG A 80 -10.73 -0.88 8.55
C ARG A 80 -12.06 -0.59 7.87
N LYS A 81 -12.83 0.38 8.37
CA LYS A 81 -14.07 0.82 7.69
C LYS A 81 -13.78 1.40 6.30
N LYS A 82 -12.56 1.90 6.07
CA LYS A 82 -12.15 2.51 4.79
C LYS A 82 -11.57 1.52 3.77
N ARG A 83 -11.52 0.21 4.06
CA ARG A 83 -11.04 -0.83 3.13
C ARG A 83 -11.63 -0.73 1.71
N PRO A 84 -12.94 -0.51 1.51
CA PRO A 84 -13.50 -0.40 0.15
C PRO A 84 -12.91 0.79 -0.62
N TYR A 85 -12.65 1.92 0.05
CA TYR A 85 -12.07 3.09 -0.61
C TYR A 85 -10.61 2.86 -1.00
N VAL A 86 -9.84 2.17 -0.16
CA VAL A 86 -8.45 1.82 -0.47
C VAL A 86 -8.38 0.82 -1.61
N LEU A 87 -9.28 -0.17 -1.62
CA LEU A 87 -9.39 -1.12 -2.71
C LEU A 87 -9.69 -0.38 -4.03
N VAL A 88 -10.68 0.50 -4.05
CA VAL A 88 -10.98 1.33 -5.23
C VAL A 88 -9.77 2.18 -5.62
N GLY A 89 -9.10 2.82 -4.67
CA GLY A 89 -7.88 3.61 -4.94
C GLY A 89 -6.76 2.79 -5.58
N ALA A 90 -6.54 1.56 -5.11
CA ALA A 90 -5.57 0.63 -5.69
C ALA A 90 -5.93 0.27 -7.13
N PHE A 91 -7.21 0.04 -7.44
CA PHE A 91 -7.67 -0.17 -8.80
C PHE A 91 -7.54 1.08 -9.68
N VAL A 92 -7.80 2.29 -9.15
CA VAL A 92 -7.59 3.54 -9.90
C VAL A 92 -6.12 3.74 -10.23
N VAL A 93 -5.22 3.52 -9.27
CA VAL A 93 -3.77 3.57 -9.54
C VAL A 93 -3.38 2.50 -10.55
N GLY A 94 -3.89 1.28 -10.41
CA GLY A 94 -3.67 0.22 -11.41
C GLY A 94 -4.10 0.65 -12.82
N MET A 95 -5.27 1.29 -12.96
CA MET A 95 -5.78 1.79 -14.24
C MET A 95 -4.95 2.94 -14.85
N LEU A 96 -4.27 3.73 -14.02
CA LEU A 96 -3.36 4.77 -14.50
C LEU A 96 -2.02 4.20 -14.96
N LEU A 97 -1.59 3.10 -14.34
CA LEU A 97 -0.31 2.46 -14.64
C LEU A 97 -0.40 1.51 -15.82
N THR A 98 -1.45 0.70 -15.90
CA THR A 98 -1.66 -0.22 -17.01
C THR A 98 -2.71 0.35 -17.96
N PRO A 99 -2.64 0.07 -19.27
CA PRO A 99 -3.81 0.21 -20.16
C PRO A 99 -5.02 -0.55 -19.56
N PRO A 100 -6.25 -0.40 -20.10
CA PRO A 100 -7.47 -1.03 -19.57
C PRO A 100 -7.45 -2.57 -19.72
N ASP A 101 -6.56 -3.22 -18.98
CA ASP A 101 -6.36 -4.65 -18.83
C ASP A 101 -6.63 -5.03 -17.38
N VAL A 102 -7.76 -5.72 -17.18
CA VAL A 102 -8.26 -6.10 -15.86
C VAL A 102 -7.29 -7.02 -15.12
N PHE A 103 -6.55 -7.86 -15.84
CA PHE A 103 -5.61 -8.81 -15.23
C PHE A 103 -4.40 -8.08 -14.64
N SER A 104 -3.68 -7.30 -15.46
CA SER A 104 -2.53 -6.52 -14.96
C SER A 104 -2.97 -5.52 -13.89
N GLN A 105 -4.12 -4.87 -14.05
CA GLN A 105 -4.67 -3.96 -13.04
C GLN A 105 -4.91 -4.66 -11.70
N THR A 106 -5.49 -5.86 -11.71
CA THR A 106 -5.73 -6.65 -10.48
C THR A 106 -4.42 -7.11 -9.85
N LEU A 107 -3.46 -7.54 -10.67
CA LEU A 107 -2.12 -7.96 -10.24
C LEU A 107 -1.35 -6.85 -9.53
N LEU A 108 -1.58 -5.59 -9.91
CA LEU A 108 -1.04 -4.40 -9.26
C LEU A 108 -1.84 -3.96 -8.04
N ALA A 109 -3.16 -4.10 -8.08
CA ALA A 109 -4.05 -3.71 -6.97
C ALA A 109 -3.85 -4.60 -5.73
N ILE A 110 -3.60 -5.90 -5.91
CA ILE A 110 -3.36 -6.86 -4.82
C ILE A 110 -2.20 -6.42 -3.91
N PRO A 111 -0.97 -6.19 -4.40
CA PRO A 111 0.15 -5.81 -3.54
C PRO A 111 -0.08 -4.44 -2.88
N MET A 112 -0.72 -3.48 -3.55
CA MET A 112 -1.09 -2.20 -2.93
C MET A 112 -2.07 -2.38 -1.77
N TYR A 113 -3.09 -3.23 -1.95
CA TYR A 113 -4.03 -3.57 -0.89
C TYR A 113 -3.35 -4.31 0.27
N CYS A 114 -2.44 -5.23 -0.03
CA CYS A 114 -1.63 -5.93 0.98
C CYS A 114 -0.80 -4.94 1.81
N LEU A 115 -0.16 -3.94 1.19
CA LEU A 115 0.61 -2.92 1.93
C LEU A 115 -0.26 -2.14 2.90
N PHE A 116 -1.45 -1.72 2.47
CA PHE A 116 -2.41 -1.08 3.36
C PHE A 116 -2.73 -1.97 4.56
N GLU A 117 -2.98 -3.25 4.32
CA GLU A 117 -3.34 -4.20 5.38
C GLU A 117 -2.22 -4.47 6.36
N VAL A 118 -0.98 -4.53 5.86
CA VAL A 118 0.24 -4.59 6.68
C VAL A 118 0.36 -3.34 7.55
N GLY A 119 0.10 -2.15 6.99
CA GLY A 119 0.08 -0.90 7.73
C GLY A 119 -0.92 -0.90 8.89
N VAL A 120 -2.17 -1.28 8.61
CA VAL A 120 -3.23 -1.38 9.62
C VAL A 120 -2.89 -2.41 10.70
N PHE A 121 -2.29 -3.54 10.31
CA PHE A 121 -1.85 -4.58 11.24
C PHE A 121 -0.78 -4.05 12.22
N PHE A 122 0.27 -3.40 11.72
CA PHE A 122 1.29 -2.80 12.58
C PHE A 122 0.74 -1.66 13.44
N ALA A 123 -0.15 -0.82 12.90
CA ALA A 123 -0.77 0.25 13.65
C ALA A 123 -1.61 -0.27 14.83
N ARG A 124 -2.29 -1.41 14.68
CA ARG A 124 -3.02 -2.05 15.78
C ARG A 124 -2.09 -2.46 16.93
N PHE A 125 -0.95 -3.05 16.62
CA PHE A 125 0.02 -3.47 17.64
C PHE A 125 0.64 -2.27 18.37
N TYR A 126 0.90 -1.17 17.65
CA TYR A 126 1.53 0.02 18.22
C TYR A 126 0.57 0.91 19.01
N THR A 127 -0.68 1.03 18.56
CA THR A 127 -1.72 1.88 19.20
C THR A 127 -2.37 1.18 20.40
N GLY A 128 -2.42 -0.16 20.41
CA GLY A 128 -2.99 -0.94 21.52
C GLY A 128 -2.33 -0.69 22.88
N LYS A 129 -1.08 -0.19 22.92
CA LYS A 129 -0.39 0.21 24.15
C LYS A 129 -0.80 1.60 24.69
N ARG A 130 -1.43 2.42 23.87
CA ARG A 130 -1.76 3.82 24.21
C ARG A 130 -3.21 3.98 24.65
N LEU A 131 -4.14 3.29 23.97
CA LEU A 131 -5.55 3.22 24.37
C LEU A 131 -5.71 2.65 25.78
N THR A 132 -5.00 1.56 26.12
CA THR A 132 -5.01 1.03 27.50
C THR A 132 -4.51 2.05 28.50
N ARG A 133 -3.49 2.84 28.16
CA ARG A 133 -2.94 3.85 29.09
C ARG A 133 -3.85 5.07 29.26
N ASP A 134 -4.58 5.45 28.22
CA ASP A 134 -5.55 6.55 28.30
C ASP A 134 -6.85 6.10 28.99
N GLU A 135 -7.28 4.83 28.81
CA GLU A 135 -8.37 4.20 29.56
C GLU A 135 -8.03 4.00 31.05
N ASP A 136 -6.81 3.54 31.35
CA ASP A 136 -6.32 3.38 32.73
C ASP A 136 -6.21 4.75 33.43
N ALA A 137 -5.70 5.78 32.74
CA ALA A 137 -5.62 7.14 33.29
C ALA A 137 -7.01 7.79 33.51
N ALA A 138 -7.96 7.55 32.60
CA ALA A 138 -9.34 8.02 32.76
C ALA A 138 -10.09 7.30 33.89
N ALA A 139 -9.78 6.02 34.13
CA ALA A 139 -10.33 5.25 35.25
C ALA A 139 -9.75 5.71 36.60
N GLU A 140 -8.46 6.06 36.66
CA GLU A 140 -7.82 6.64 37.86
C GLU A 140 -8.36 8.04 38.19
N GLU A 141 -8.60 8.90 37.19
CA GLU A 141 -9.24 10.22 37.41
C GLU A 141 -10.70 10.13 37.89
N ALA A 142 -11.43 9.09 37.46
CA ALA A 142 -12.80 8.85 37.92
C ALA A 142 -12.84 8.38 39.38
N GLN A 143 -11.89 7.55 39.81
CA GLN A 143 -11.80 7.09 41.21
C GLN A 143 -11.30 8.18 42.16
N GLY A 144 -10.41 9.08 41.74
CA GLY A 144 -9.92 10.18 42.58
C GLY A 144 -10.91 11.33 42.82
N LYS A 145 -12.08 11.32 42.17
CA LYS A 145 -13.16 12.31 42.38
C LYS A 145 -14.25 11.84 43.35
N GLU A 146 -14.24 10.57 43.75
CA GLU A 146 -15.20 10.00 44.70
C GLU A 146 -14.67 9.91 46.16
N GLU A 147 -13.40 10.24 46.41
CA GLU A 147 -12.82 10.44 47.76
C GLU A 147 -12.76 11.93 48.16
#